data_AF-A0A9W6NLD3-F1
#
_entry.id   AF-A0A9W6NLD3-F1
#
_cell.length_a   1.000
_cell.length_b   1.000
_cell.length_c   1.000
_cell.angle_alpha   90.00
_cell.angle_beta   90.00
_cell.angle_gamma   90.00
#
_symmetry.space_group_name_H-M   'P 1'
#
loop_
_entity.id
_entity.type
_entity.pdbx_description
1 polymer ?
#
loop_
_entity_poly.entity_id
_entity_poly.type
_entity_poly.pdbx_seq_one_letter_code
_entity_poly.pdbx_strand_id
1 'polypeptide(L)'
;MELLGGIQRMQHAIRTPVGDPAFGLAVTRAVAQLKLAFAHHVAVTEGPSGLYAGVIDDAPRLAPYLNDLVGDHRTVWSALDELEGRLSDRHPPEAVRRHADRLIREVWLHRQRGADLLHEAYETDLGGET
;
A
#
# COMPACT_ATOMS: atom_id res chain seq x y z
N MET A 1 -1.60 -1.91 -13.26
CA MET A 1 -2.45 -2.54 -12.22
C MET A 1 -2.64 -1.51 -11.13
N GLU A 2 -3.87 -1.23 -10.73
CA GLU A 2 -4.15 -0.26 -9.66
C GLU A 2 -3.91 -0.89 -8.27
N LEU A 3 -3.41 -0.11 -7.30
CA LEU A 3 -3.15 -0.55 -5.93
C LEU A 3 -4.40 -1.12 -5.26
N LEU A 4 -5.56 -0.47 -5.42
CA LEU A 4 -6.83 -0.96 -4.87
C LEU A 4 -7.18 -2.37 -5.36
N GLY A 5 -7.00 -2.62 -6.66
CA GLY A 5 -7.18 -3.94 -7.24
C GLY A 5 -6.22 -4.98 -6.65
N GLY A 6 -4.99 -4.60 -6.29
CA GLY A 6 -4.05 -5.47 -5.56
C GLY A 6 -4.55 -5.83 -4.15
N ILE A 7 -5.02 -4.83 -3.41
CA ILE A 7 -5.57 -5.02 -2.05
C ILE A 7 -6.79 -5.93 -2.06
N GLN A 8 -7.72 -5.72 -3.01
CA GLN A 8 -8.94 -6.54 -3.12
C GLN A 8 -8.63 -8.01 -3.41
N ARG A 9 -7.64 -8.28 -4.27
CA ARG A 9 -7.18 -9.65 -4.54
C ARG A 9 -6.57 -10.29 -3.29
N MET A 10 -5.80 -9.51 -2.54
CA MET A 10 -5.23 -9.96 -1.28
C MET A 10 -6.31 -10.29 -0.24
N GLN A 11 -7.30 -9.40 -0.07
CA GLN A 11 -8.47 -9.64 0.77
C GLN A 11 -9.26 -10.89 0.36
N HIS A 12 -9.41 -11.12 -0.95
CA HIS A 12 -10.08 -12.31 -1.46
C HIS A 12 -9.28 -13.57 -1.13
N ALA A 13 -7.97 -13.57 -1.35
CA ALA A 13 -7.10 -14.72 -1.10
C ALA A 13 -7.09 -15.15 0.38
N ILE A 14 -7.06 -14.19 1.32
CA ILE A 14 -7.00 -14.53 2.75
C ILE A 14 -8.32 -15.04 3.32
N ARG A 15 -9.44 -14.83 2.60
CA ARG A 15 -10.76 -15.39 2.92
C ARG A 15 -10.88 -16.87 2.56
N THR A 16 -9.96 -17.41 1.75
CA THR A 16 -9.85 -18.86 1.55
C THR A 16 -9.71 -19.56 2.91
N PRO A 17 -10.49 -20.63 3.21
CA PRO A 17 -10.37 -21.36 4.46
C PRO A 17 -8.93 -21.86 4.70
N VAL A 18 -8.43 -21.77 5.93
CA VAL A 18 -7.05 -22.18 6.26
C VAL A 18 -6.78 -23.68 6.06
N GLY A 19 -7.82 -24.51 6.14
CA GLY A 19 -7.74 -25.94 5.83
C GLY A 19 -7.86 -26.29 4.35
N ASP A 20 -8.10 -25.29 3.49
CA ASP A 20 -8.15 -25.49 2.04
C ASP A 20 -6.72 -25.57 1.48
N PRO A 21 -6.34 -26.65 0.76
CA PRO A 21 -5.03 -26.76 0.12
C PRO A 21 -4.68 -25.57 -0.80
N ALA A 22 -5.69 -24.86 -1.33
CA ALA A 22 -5.49 -23.70 -2.17
C ALA A 22 -5.04 -22.43 -1.41
N PHE A 23 -5.17 -22.38 -0.07
CA PHE A 23 -4.88 -21.18 0.72
C PHE A 23 -3.48 -20.62 0.44
N GLY A 24 -2.44 -21.46 0.58
CA GLY A 24 -1.05 -21.01 0.39
C GLY A 24 -0.79 -20.48 -1.02
N LEU A 25 -1.33 -21.16 -2.04
CA LEU A 25 -1.18 -20.74 -3.44
C LEU A 25 -1.95 -19.45 -3.74
N ALA A 26 -3.16 -19.30 -3.20
CA ALA A 26 -3.97 -18.10 -3.37
C ALA A 26 -3.27 -16.87 -2.77
N VAL A 27 -2.76 -16.98 -1.54
CA VAL A 27 -2.05 -15.89 -0.87
C VAL A 27 -0.73 -15.58 -1.58
N THR A 28 0.04 -16.59 -2.00
CA THR A 28 1.29 -16.39 -2.76
C THR A 28 1.07 -15.59 -4.04
N ARG A 29 0.05 -15.95 -4.82
CA ARG A 29 -0.31 -15.22 -6.04
C ARG A 29 -0.75 -13.79 -5.75
N ALA A 30 -1.53 -13.60 -4.70
CA ALA A 30 -2.00 -12.27 -4.31
C ALA A 30 -0.86 -11.36 -3.81
N VAL A 31 0.11 -11.90 -3.06
CA VAL A 31 1.32 -11.17 -2.66
C VAL A 31 2.11 -10.71 -3.89
N ALA A 32 2.39 -11.60 -4.85
CA ALA A 32 3.10 -11.23 -6.07
C ALA A 32 2.39 -10.11 -6.86
N GLN A 33 1.06 -10.20 -6.98
CA GLN A 33 0.26 -9.17 -7.66
C GLN A 33 0.22 -7.85 -6.88
N LEU A 34 0.16 -7.89 -5.55
CA LEU A 34 0.22 -6.71 -4.71
C LEU A 34 1.59 -6.03 -4.78
N LYS A 35 2.70 -6.79 -4.78
CA LYS A 35 4.06 -6.25 -5.00
C LYS A 35 4.15 -5.50 -6.34
N LEU A 36 3.61 -6.08 -7.43
CA LEU A 36 3.58 -5.40 -8.73
C LEU A 36 2.74 -4.12 -8.72
N ALA A 37 1.54 -4.15 -8.12
CA ALA A 37 0.68 -2.99 -8.02
C ALA A 37 1.30 -1.88 -7.13
N PHE A 38 2.00 -2.28 -6.07
CA PHE A 38 2.65 -1.37 -5.16
C PHE A 38 3.91 -0.73 -5.75
N ALA A 39 4.71 -1.48 -6.50
CA ALA A 39 5.83 -0.92 -7.27
C ALA A 39 5.37 0.16 -8.25
N HIS A 40 4.26 -0.10 -8.96
CA HIS A 40 3.65 0.89 -9.84
C HIS A 40 3.15 2.12 -9.07
N HIS A 41 2.48 1.91 -7.92
CA HIS A 41 2.05 3.00 -7.04
C HIS A 41 3.23 3.89 -6.62
N VAL A 42 4.31 3.31 -6.11
CA VAL A 42 5.53 4.04 -5.71
C VAL A 42 6.12 4.81 -6.88
N ALA A 43 6.21 4.21 -8.07
CA ALA A 43 6.74 4.88 -9.26
C ALA A 43 5.89 6.10 -9.67
N VAL A 44 4.56 6.00 -9.58
CA VAL A 44 3.63 7.10 -9.92
C VAL A 44 3.69 8.21 -8.87
N THR A 45 3.89 7.90 -7.59
CA THR A 45 3.92 8.90 -6.52
C THR A 45 5.29 9.55 -6.36
N GLU A 46 6.37 8.78 -6.34
CA GLU A 46 7.74 9.22 -5.99
C GLU A 46 8.66 9.39 -7.21
N GLY A 47 8.20 9.03 -8.42
CA GLY A 47 9.02 9.18 -9.62
C GLY A 47 9.50 10.62 -9.83
N PRO A 48 10.50 10.86 -10.71
CA PRO A 48 11.03 12.19 -10.96
C PRO A 48 9.98 13.23 -11.40
N SER A 49 8.89 12.76 -12.02
CA SER A 49 7.70 13.53 -12.36
C SER A 49 6.45 12.94 -11.69
N GLY A 50 6.64 12.33 -10.53
CA GLY A 50 5.59 11.69 -9.74
C GLY A 50 4.75 12.73 -9.00
N LEU A 51 3.63 12.26 -8.47
CA LEU A 51 2.64 13.11 -7.81
C LEU A 51 3.25 13.96 -6.67
N TYR A 52 4.19 13.41 -5.89
CA TYR A 52 4.80 14.13 -4.78
C TYR A 52 5.68 15.29 -5.24
N ALA A 53 6.29 15.22 -6.42
CA ALA A 53 7.06 16.33 -6.97
C ALA A 53 6.16 17.55 -7.23
N GLY A 54 5.00 17.34 -7.85
CA GLY A 54 4.00 18.40 -8.06
C GLY A 54 3.50 19.00 -6.75
N VAL A 55 3.18 18.16 -5.75
CA VAL A 55 2.76 18.66 -4.43
C VAL A 55 3.87 19.48 -3.74
N ILE A 56 5.14 19.12 -3.91
CA ILE A 56 6.26 19.89 -3.35
C ILE A 56 6.36 21.26 -4.03
N ASP A 57 6.16 21.33 -5.34
CA ASP A 57 6.20 22.58 -6.10
C ASP A 57 5.02 23.50 -5.70
N ASP A 58 3.81 22.93 -5.57
CA ASP A 58 2.58 23.69 -5.29
C ASP A 58 2.40 24.01 -3.79
N ALA A 59 2.81 23.09 -2.90
CA ALA A 59 2.62 23.16 -1.45
C ALA A 59 3.87 22.71 -0.66
N PRO A 60 5.01 23.45 -0.73
CA PRO A 60 6.28 23.06 -0.11
C PRO A 60 6.20 22.76 1.40
N ARG A 61 5.24 23.39 2.10
CA ARG A 61 4.94 23.14 3.53
C ARG A 61 4.61 21.68 3.84
N LEU A 62 4.16 20.92 2.84
CA LEU A 62 3.77 19.52 3.00
C LEU A 62 4.93 18.53 2.85
N ALA A 63 6.12 18.99 2.47
CA ALA A 63 7.28 18.12 2.23
C ALA A 63 7.63 17.18 3.39
N PRO A 64 7.56 17.58 4.68
CA PRO A 64 7.78 16.64 5.79
C PRO A 64 6.79 15.48 5.81
N TYR A 65 5.52 15.74 5.54
CA TYR A 65 4.47 14.71 5.54
C TYR A 65 4.57 13.78 4.33
N LEU A 66 5.02 14.28 3.17
CA LEU A 66 5.33 13.43 2.02
C LEU A 66 6.52 12.50 2.33
N ASN A 67 7.54 12.98 3.05
CA ASN A 67 8.64 12.12 3.49
C ASN A 67 8.16 11.00 4.43
N ASP A 68 7.14 11.26 5.26
CA ASP A 68 6.51 10.22 6.07
C ASP A 68 5.82 9.16 5.19
N LEU A 69 5.11 9.57 4.13
CA LEU A 69 4.52 8.62 3.17
C LEU A 69 5.56 7.78 2.43
N VAL A 70 6.73 8.34 2.13
CA VAL A 70 7.88 7.58 1.58
C VAL A 70 8.36 6.55 2.62
N GLY A 71 8.39 6.91 3.90
CA GLY A 71 8.67 6.00 5.01
C GLY A 71 7.64 4.87 5.13
N ASP A 72 6.36 5.18 4.95
CA ASP A 72 5.29 4.19 4.89
C ASP A 72 5.48 3.21 3.74
N HIS A 73 5.95 3.67 2.58
CA HIS A 73 6.23 2.76 1.47
C HIS A 73 7.28 1.72 1.81
N ARG A 74 8.34 2.10 2.52
CA ARG A 74 9.37 1.16 3.02
C ARG A 74 8.77 0.17 4.02
N THR A 75 7.88 0.62 4.89
CA THR A 75 7.18 -0.24 5.86
C THR A 75 6.30 -1.28 5.16
N VAL A 76 5.56 -0.87 4.13
CA VAL A 76 4.73 -1.79 3.33
C VAL A 76 5.59 -2.80 2.58
N TRP A 77 6.72 -2.39 2.01
CA TRP A 77 7.67 -3.31 1.37
C TRP A 77 8.20 -4.37 2.35
N SER A 78 8.63 -3.95 3.54
CA SER A 78 9.06 -4.89 4.59
C SER A 78 7.96 -5.88 4.94
N ALA A 79 6.72 -5.43 5.10
CA ALA A 79 5.58 -6.30 5.40
C ALA A 79 5.25 -7.27 4.25
N LEU A 80 5.43 -6.86 3.00
CA LEU A 80 5.27 -7.74 1.83
C LEU A 80 6.33 -8.83 1.80
N ASP A 81 7.59 -8.47 2.05
CA ASP A 81 8.72 -9.40 2.05
C ASP A 81 8.66 -10.36 3.25
N GLU A 82 8.27 -9.88 4.43
CA GLU A 82 8.00 -10.71 5.60
C GLU A 82 6.89 -11.74 5.34
N LEU A 83 5.82 -11.33 4.67
CA LEU A 83 4.73 -12.24 4.32
C LEU A 83 5.16 -13.31 3.32
N GLU A 84 5.93 -12.92 2.30
CA GLU A 84 6.52 -13.84 1.31
C GLU A 84 7.48 -14.84 1.97
N GLY A 85 8.31 -14.38 2.91
CA GLY A 85 9.16 -15.24 3.73
C GLY A 85 8.35 -16.25 4.54
N ARG A 86 7.30 -15.81 5.23
CA ARG A 86 6.42 -16.71 6.02
C ARG A 86 5.74 -17.78 5.17
N LEU A 87 5.36 -17.45 3.95
CA LEU A 87 4.80 -18.42 2.99
C LEU A 87 5.86 -19.45 2.57
N SER A 88 7.07 -19.00 2.29
CA SER A 88 8.21 -19.83 1.89
C SER A 88 8.64 -20.79 3.01
N ASP A 89 8.66 -20.30 4.24
CA ASP A 89 9.00 -21.03 5.46
C ASP A 89 7.84 -21.91 5.98
N ARG A 90 6.72 -21.97 5.25
CA ARG A 90 5.54 -22.80 5.56
C ARG A 90 4.99 -22.54 6.96
N HIS A 91 4.94 -21.28 7.39
CA HIS A 91 4.28 -20.91 8.63
C HIS A 91 2.81 -21.37 8.66
N PRO A 92 2.24 -21.56 9.87
CA PRO A 92 0.83 -21.93 10.00
C PRO A 92 -0.09 -20.97 9.23
N PRO A 93 -1.08 -21.48 8.47
CA PRO A 93 -2.00 -20.65 7.67
C PRO A 93 -2.66 -19.51 8.45
N GLU A 94 -2.99 -19.72 9.72
CA GLU A 94 -3.58 -18.70 10.59
C GLU A 94 -2.60 -17.56 10.88
N ALA A 95 -1.31 -17.86 11.03
CA ALA A 95 -0.27 -16.85 11.22
C ALA A 95 -0.06 -16.03 9.94
N VAL A 96 -0.06 -16.70 8.78
CA VAL A 96 -0.01 -16.05 7.46
C VAL A 96 -1.22 -15.13 7.28
N ARG A 97 -2.44 -15.59 7.58
CA ARG A 97 -3.66 -14.78 7.50
C ARG A 97 -3.58 -13.53 8.38
N ARG A 98 -3.22 -13.68 9.66
CA ARG A 98 -3.11 -12.53 10.59
C ARG A 98 -2.09 -11.51 10.09
N HIS A 99 -0.97 -11.96 9.54
CA HIS A 99 0.05 -11.06 9.00
C HIS A 99 -0.44 -10.35 7.73
N ALA A 100 -1.15 -11.07 6.86
CA ALA A 100 -1.77 -10.52 5.67
C ALA A 100 -2.87 -9.48 6.00
N ASP A 101 -3.70 -9.72 7.02
CA ASP A 101 -4.69 -8.74 7.51
C ASP A 101 -4.01 -7.44 7.99
N ARG A 102 -2.89 -7.56 8.71
CA ARG A 102 -2.09 -6.41 9.14
C ARG A 102 -1.55 -5.64 7.93
N LEU A 103 -0.93 -6.32 6.97
CA LEU A 103 -0.45 -5.70 5.73
C LEU A 103 -1.57 -4.93 5.01
N ILE A 104 -2.75 -5.54 4.83
CA ILE A 104 -3.90 -4.89 4.19
C ILE A 104 -4.27 -3.59 4.92
N ARG A 105 -4.32 -3.63 6.26
CA ARG A 105 -4.60 -2.44 7.07
C ARG A 105 -3.56 -1.34 6.87
N GLU A 106 -2.27 -1.68 6.87
CA GLU A 106 -1.21 -0.68 6.68
C GLU A 106 -1.29 -0.02 5.29
N VAL A 107 -1.57 -0.81 4.24
CA VAL A 107 -1.75 -0.26 2.89
C VAL A 107 -2.97 0.67 2.81
N TRP A 108 -4.06 0.35 3.50
CA TRP A 108 -5.24 1.23 3.58
C TRP A 108 -4.94 2.54 4.30
N LEU A 109 -4.26 2.48 5.46
CA LEU A 109 -3.89 3.67 6.22
C LEU A 109 -2.92 4.57 5.46
N HIS A 110 -1.97 3.96 4.74
CA HIS A 110 -1.10 4.68 3.81
C HIS A 110 -1.91 5.43 2.74
N ARG A 111 -2.82 4.73 2.04
CA ARG A 111 -3.66 5.34 1.01
C ARG A 111 -4.52 6.47 1.55
N GLN A 112 -5.09 6.31 2.75
CA GLN A 112 -5.91 7.34 3.37
C GLN A 112 -5.09 8.60 3.62
N ARG A 113 -3.94 8.47 4.29
CA ARG A 113 -3.03 9.59 4.57
C ARG A 113 -2.57 10.30 3.28
N GLY A 114 -2.29 9.52 2.23
CA GLY A 114 -1.97 10.07 0.91
C GLY A 114 -3.12 10.89 0.33
N ALA A 115 -4.35 10.40 0.41
CA ALA A 115 -5.53 11.13 -0.06
C ALA A 115 -5.77 12.42 0.75
N ASP A 116 -5.62 12.36 2.08
CA ASP A 116 -5.79 13.50 2.97
C ASP A 116 -4.78 14.61 2.65
N LEU A 117 -3.52 14.25 2.36
CA LEU A 117 -2.48 15.22 2.00
C LEU A 117 -2.69 15.84 0.61
N LEU A 118 -3.17 15.06 -0.37
CA LEU A 118 -3.51 15.61 -1.69
C LEU A 118 -4.68 16.58 -1.60
N HIS A 119 -5.67 16.25 -0.78
CA HIS A 119 -6.78 17.15 -0.50
C HIS A 119 -6.29 18.43 0.18
N GLU A 120 -5.42 18.35 1.18
CA GLU A 120 -4.83 19.53 1.82
C GLU A 120 -4.05 20.40 0.83
N ALA A 121 -3.29 19.79 -0.09
CA ALA A 121 -2.50 20.51 -1.09
C ALA A 121 -3.37 21.34 -2.05
N TYR A 122 -4.54 20.83 -2.44
CA TYR A 122 -5.33 21.37 -3.55
C TYR A 122 -6.69 21.97 -3.17
N GLU A 123 -7.24 21.69 -1.97
CA GLU A 123 -8.48 22.36 -1.52
C GLU A 123 -8.24 23.70 -0.81
N THR A 124 -7.05 23.94 -0.25
CA THR A 124 -6.76 25.23 0.40
C THR A 124 -6.64 26.41 -0.58
N ASP A 125 -6.59 26.14 -1.89
CA ASP A 125 -6.47 27.18 -2.94
C ASP A 125 -7.83 27.72 -3.44
N LEU A 126 -8.96 27.17 -2.96
CA LEU A 126 -10.32 27.59 -3.37
C LEU A 126 -11.03 28.51 -2.35
N GLY A 127 -10.38 28.84 -1.23
CA GLY A 127 -10.98 29.60 -0.11
C GLY A 127 -10.74 31.11 -0.11
N GLY A 128 -10.15 31.67 -1.18
CA GLY A 128 -9.48 32.98 -1.15
C GLY A 128 -10.08 34.09 -2.00
N GLU A 129 -11.41 34.17 -2.21
CA GLU A 129 -12.05 35.38 -2.78
C GLU A 129 -13.45 35.61 -2.18
N THR A 130 -13.55 36.47 -1.15
CA THR A 130 -14.76 37.26 -0.81
C THR A 130 -14.37 38.64 -0.32
#